data_AF-A0A957FFS3-F1
#
_entry.id   AF-A0A957FFS3-F1
#
_cell.length_a   1.000
_cell.length_b   1.000
_cell.length_c   1.000
_cell.angle_alpha   90.00
_cell.angle_beta   90.00
_cell.angle_gamma   90.00
#
_symmetry.space_group_name_H-M   'P 1'
#
loop_
_entity.id
_entity.type
_entity.pdbx_description
1 polymer ?
#
loop_
_entity_poly.entity_id
_entity_poly.type
_entity_poly.pdbx_seq_one_letter_code
_entity_poly.pdbx_strand_id
1 'polypeptide(L)'
;MNASYNLSAIRQLLDAAFSVSELQTLAFDLFRPVYDDLPTAATKSFIIQQIITYAERNGRIPHLLQAVEERNSYQYGRFADQLQTAVSPSAHASYGYEQRLADLKQHINRESALLRDYEELRDNTRDPRDRRRYQTEIDRQNSLLADYRQQLAALASEIQHTQQAAPDPQPSLTDVLEAIHTLQQQMKQAEDNLTAGQEQIRAHIDERHRDTVTRLIAQLDTQHQAEILLLQEAAAQQQIARWDAQQMTLLVQQALLDLARLRQNQPDAAYWGNLLDAVNEYATWEQKLKFTLPIIPGIIEFESEMNVDVIPKLQEMWHALVAQFRR
;
A
#
# COMPACT_ATOMS: atom_id res chain seq x y z
N MET A 1 8.58 -34.24 0.85
CA MET A 1 7.38 -33.54 1.34
C MET A 1 7.45 -32.13 0.77
N ASN A 2 6.58 -31.79 -0.18
CA ASN A 2 6.60 -30.46 -0.78
C ASN A 2 5.86 -29.52 0.15
N ALA A 3 6.58 -28.59 0.77
CA ALA A 3 5.96 -27.49 1.50
C ALA A 3 5.04 -26.76 0.51
N SER A 4 3.76 -26.66 0.86
CA SER A 4 2.80 -25.90 0.07
C SER A 4 3.05 -24.43 0.38
N TYR A 5 3.45 -23.66 -0.63
CA TYR A 5 3.75 -22.24 -0.50
C TYR A 5 2.57 -21.40 -0.96
N ASN A 6 2.34 -20.28 -0.30
CA ASN A 6 1.34 -19.32 -0.74
C ASN A 6 1.87 -18.51 -1.94
N LEU A 7 1.57 -18.96 -3.16
CA LEU A 7 2.05 -18.31 -4.40
C LEU A 7 1.56 -16.85 -4.53
N SER A 8 0.41 -16.51 -3.95
CA SER A 8 -0.09 -15.14 -3.95
C SER A 8 0.77 -14.22 -3.09
N ALA A 9 1.17 -14.67 -1.91
CA ALA A 9 2.08 -13.95 -1.03
C ALA A 9 3.48 -13.81 -1.66
N ILE A 10 3.98 -14.87 -2.33
CA ILE A 10 5.26 -14.81 -3.07
C ILE A 10 5.19 -13.76 -4.18
N ARG A 11 4.08 -13.68 -4.92
CA ARG A 11 3.91 -12.67 -5.98
C ARG A 11 3.94 -11.25 -5.42
N GLN A 12 3.23 -10.99 -4.33
CA GLN A 12 3.22 -9.69 -3.66
C GLN A 12 4.59 -9.33 -3.09
N LEU A 13 5.30 -10.30 -2.50
CA LEU A 13 6.66 -10.13 -2.01
C LEU A 13 7.61 -9.71 -3.13
N LEU A 14 7.62 -10.44 -4.26
CA LEU A 14 8.51 -10.11 -5.38
C LEU A 14 8.18 -8.76 -6.01
N ASP A 15 6.90 -8.39 -6.05
CA ASP A 15 6.49 -7.07 -6.52
C ASP A 15 6.94 -5.96 -5.57
N ALA A 16 6.87 -6.17 -4.26
CA ALA A 16 7.34 -5.17 -3.29
C ALA A 16 8.88 -5.10 -3.19
N ALA A 17 9.57 -6.23 -3.37
CA ALA A 17 11.00 -6.36 -3.06
C ALA A 17 11.93 -5.89 -4.19
N PHE A 18 11.48 -5.92 -5.45
CA PHE A 18 12.34 -5.68 -6.61
C PHE A 18 11.73 -4.74 -7.64
N SER A 19 12.60 -4.02 -8.35
CA SER A 19 12.30 -3.31 -9.60
C SER A 19 12.38 -4.25 -10.83
N VAL A 20 12.00 -3.75 -12.00
CA VAL A 20 12.04 -4.54 -13.25
C VAL A 20 13.45 -5.00 -13.60
N SER A 21 14.44 -4.10 -13.52
CA SER A 21 15.84 -4.42 -13.81
C SER A 21 16.40 -5.42 -12.80
N GLU A 22 16.06 -5.31 -11.53
CA GLU A 22 16.51 -6.26 -10.50
C GLU A 22 15.89 -7.64 -10.69
N LEU A 23 14.62 -7.72 -11.12
CA LEU A 23 13.98 -9.00 -11.47
C LEU A 23 14.61 -9.64 -12.71
N GLN A 24 15.04 -8.85 -13.70
CA GLN A 24 15.79 -9.36 -14.85
C GLN A 24 17.15 -9.91 -14.42
N THR A 25 17.87 -9.21 -13.54
CA THR A 25 19.12 -9.70 -12.95
C THR A 25 18.90 -10.97 -12.13
N LEU A 26 17.86 -11.01 -11.30
CA LEU A 26 17.50 -12.20 -10.52
C LEU A 26 17.16 -13.40 -11.43
N ALA A 27 16.41 -13.16 -12.52
CA ALA A 27 16.12 -14.18 -13.52
C ALA A 27 17.40 -14.67 -14.21
N PHE A 28 18.31 -13.77 -14.56
CA PHE A 28 19.59 -14.13 -15.17
C PHE A 28 20.46 -14.98 -14.23
N ASP A 29 20.52 -14.64 -12.95
CA ASP A 29 21.39 -15.28 -11.96
C ASP A 29 20.87 -16.66 -11.54
N LEU A 30 19.55 -16.80 -11.30
CA LEU A 30 18.97 -18.00 -10.68
C LEU A 30 18.10 -18.84 -11.61
N PHE A 31 17.56 -18.22 -12.67
CA PHE A 31 16.54 -18.82 -13.54
C PHE A 31 16.86 -18.56 -15.01
N ARG A 32 18.08 -18.91 -15.45
CA ARG A 32 18.57 -18.63 -16.80
C ARG A 32 17.58 -18.98 -17.93
N PRO A 33 16.89 -20.13 -17.91
CA PRO A 33 15.89 -20.45 -18.95
C PRO A 33 14.73 -19.45 -19.00
N VAL A 34 14.32 -18.90 -17.85
CA VAL A 34 13.28 -17.86 -17.81
C VAL A 34 13.80 -16.58 -18.47
N TYR A 35 15.04 -16.18 -18.16
CA TYR A 35 15.65 -14.97 -18.72
C TYR A 35 15.78 -15.04 -20.24
N ASP A 36 16.23 -16.17 -20.78
CA ASP A 36 16.42 -16.35 -22.22
C ASP A 36 15.08 -16.27 -23.00
N ASP A 37 13.97 -16.60 -22.35
CA ASP A 37 12.61 -16.53 -22.89
C ASP A 37 11.90 -15.18 -22.63
N LEU A 38 12.54 -14.21 -21.93
CA LEU A 38 11.92 -12.92 -21.65
C LEU A 38 11.92 -12.01 -22.91
N PRO A 39 10.77 -11.41 -23.27
CA PRO A 39 10.74 -10.40 -24.32
C PRO A 39 11.47 -9.13 -23.89
N THR A 40 12.07 -8.42 -24.86
CA THR A 40 12.87 -7.19 -24.63
C THR A 40 12.10 -6.09 -23.89
N ALA A 41 10.76 -6.09 -23.97
CA ALA A 41 9.87 -5.16 -23.29
C ALA A 41 8.90 -5.87 -22.31
N ALA A 42 9.39 -6.86 -21.55
CA ALA A 42 8.59 -7.56 -20.56
C ALA A 42 8.13 -6.64 -19.41
N THR A 43 6.85 -6.71 -19.05
CA THR A 43 6.33 -6.01 -17.88
C THR A 43 6.76 -6.71 -16.59
N LYS A 44 6.83 -5.97 -15.49
CA LYS A 44 7.21 -6.48 -14.16
C LYS A 44 6.38 -7.70 -13.74
N SER A 45 5.06 -7.59 -13.85
CA SER A 45 4.10 -8.64 -13.49
C SER A 45 4.32 -9.91 -14.32
N PHE A 46 4.62 -9.77 -15.62
CA PHE A 46 4.93 -10.90 -16.48
C PHE A 46 6.21 -11.63 -16.05
N ILE A 47 7.28 -10.88 -15.74
CA ILE A 47 8.55 -11.46 -15.27
C ILE A 47 8.34 -12.23 -13.96
N ILE A 48 7.63 -11.63 -12.99
CA ILE A 48 7.31 -12.28 -11.71
C ILE A 48 6.54 -13.58 -11.95
N GLN A 49 5.52 -13.54 -12.83
CA GLN A 49 4.71 -14.72 -13.13
C GLN A 49 5.55 -15.86 -13.72
N GLN A 50 6.48 -15.55 -14.63
CA GLN A 50 7.35 -16.55 -15.25
C GLN A 50 8.33 -17.16 -14.23
N ILE A 51 8.94 -16.33 -13.38
CA ILE A 51 9.83 -16.79 -12.31
C ILE A 51 9.10 -17.73 -11.36
N ILE A 52 7.91 -17.36 -10.87
CA ILE A 52 7.11 -18.21 -9.96
C ILE A 52 6.72 -19.52 -10.64
N THR A 53 6.19 -19.44 -11.87
CA THR A 53 5.75 -20.62 -12.62
C THR A 53 6.90 -21.61 -12.84
N TYR A 54 8.08 -21.10 -13.19
CA TYR A 54 9.27 -21.93 -13.37
C TYR A 54 9.76 -22.50 -12.04
N ALA A 55 9.83 -21.68 -10.98
CA ALA A 55 10.29 -22.10 -9.67
C ALA A 55 9.38 -23.16 -9.04
N GLU A 56 8.07 -23.05 -9.23
CA GLU A 56 7.09 -24.05 -8.77
C GLU A 56 7.28 -25.38 -9.50
N ARG A 57 7.29 -25.36 -10.84
CA ARG A 57 7.45 -26.57 -11.68
C ARG A 57 8.74 -27.34 -11.40
N ASN A 58 9.79 -26.65 -10.95
CA ASN A 58 11.10 -27.22 -10.68
C ASN A 58 11.41 -27.36 -9.18
N GLY A 59 10.46 -27.08 -8.28
CA GLY A 59 10.68 -27.16 -6.83
C GLY A 59 11.74 -26.19 -6.29
N ARG A 60 11.99 -25.07 -6.98
CA ARG A 60 13.01 -24.06 -6.63
C ARG A 60 12.46 -22.87 -5.83
N ILE A 61 11.22 -22.91 -5.39
CA ILE A 61 10.62 -21.88 -4.53
C ILE A 61 11.48 -21.56 -3.28
N PRO A 62 12.09 -22.55 -2.57
CA PRO A 62 12.96 -22.23 -1.43
C PRO A 62 14.18 -21.38 -1.81
N HIS A 63 14.81 -21.67 -2.94
CA HIS A 63 15.97 -20.94 -3.42
C HIS A 63 15.60 -19.52 -3.86
N LEU A 64 14.40 -19.34 -4.43
CA LEU A 64 13.84 -18.03 -4.74
C LEU A 64 13.68 -17.20 -3.47
N LEU A 65 13.06 -17.77 -2.44
CA LEU A 65 12.82 -17.10 -1.15
C LEU A 65 14.12 -16.72 -0.44
N GLN A 66 15.10 -17.63 -0.42
CA GLN A 66 16.43 -17.34 0.14
C GLN A 66 17.09 -16.16 -0.58
N ALA A 67 17.03 -16.12 -1.91
CA ALA A 67 17.60 -15.00 -2.67
C ALA A 67 16.88 -13.67 -2.41
N VAL A 68 15.56 -13.72 -2.14
CA VAL A 68 14.81 -12.52 -1.71
C VAL A 68 15.26 -12.06 -0.33
N GLU A 69 15.43 -12.99 0.62
CA GLU A 69 15.90 -12.69 1.97
C GLU A 69 17.30 -12.06 1.98
N GLU A 70 18.22 -12.59 1.17
CA GLU A 70 19.58 -12.07 1.05
C GLU A 70 19.63 -10.66 0.43
N ARG A 71 18.78 -10.38 -0.57
CA ARG A 71 18.78 -9.08 -1.27
C ARG A 71 17.92 -8.03 -0.58
N ASN A 72 16.82 -8.43 0.07
CA ASN A 72 15.86 -7.52 0.69
C ASN A 72 15.18 -8.16 1.91
N SER A 73 15.98 -8.35 2.97
CA SER A 73 15.54 -8.94 4.24
C SER A 73 14.36 -8.19 4.89
N TYR A 74 14.27 -6.87 4.68
CA TYR A 74 13.17 -6.05 5.19
C TYR A 74 11.81 -6.44 4.59
N GLN A 75 11.72 -6.49 3.26
CA GLN A 75 10.47 -6.90 2.61
C GLN A 75 10.18 -8.38 2.87
N TYR A 76 11.21 -9.24 2.86
CA TYR A 76 11.04 -10.65 3.20
C TYR A 76 10.40 -10.85 4.58
N GLY A 77 10.91 -10.16 5.61
CA GLY A 77 10.37 -10.25 6.98
C GLY A 77 8.90 -9.82 7.09
N ARG A 78 8.45 -8.88 6.24
CA ARG A 78 7.05 -8.43 6.23
C ARG A 78 6.07 -9.48 5.70
N PHE A 79 6.52 -10.34 4.80
CA PHE A 79 5.67 -11.37 4.18
C PHE A 79 5.89 -12.77 4.75
N ALA A 80 6.89 -12.98 5.61
CA ALA A 80 7.30 -14.30 6.13
C ALA A 80 6.13 -15.14 6.66
N ASP A 81 5.25 -14.55 7.46
CA ASP A 81 4.10 -15.24 8.08
C ASP A 81 3.07 -15.71 7.05
N GLN A 82 3.02 -15.08 5.88
CA GLN A 82 2.05 -15.36 4.83
C GLN A 82 2.56 -16.40 3.82
N LEU A 83 3.86 -16.74 3.84
CA LEU A 83 4.50 -17.62 2.86
C LEU A 83 4.21 -19.12 3.09
N GLN A 84 3.89 -19.53 4.32
CA GLN A 84 3.55 -20.92 4.66
C GLN A 84 2.04 -21.14 4.55
N THR A 85 1.58 -22.04 3.68
CA THR A 85 0.15 -22.44 3.70
C THR A 85 -0.08 -23.46 4.80
N ALA A 86 -1.07 -23.19 5.66
CA ALA A 86 -1.53 -24.10 6.70
C ALA A 86 -2.03 -25.41 6.07
N VAL A 87 -1.39 -26.54 6.44
CA VAL A 87 -1.88 -27.90 6.18
C VAL A 87 -2.45 -28.47 7.50
N SER A 88 -3.57 -29.18 7.36
CA SER A 88 -4.57 -29.65 8.35
C SER A 88 -4.14 -30.26 9.71
N PRO A 89 -5.04 -30.29 10.73
CA PRO A 89 -4.69 -30.03 12.14
C PRO A 89 -4.58 -31.22 13.11
N SER A 90 -4.67 -32.49 12.73
CA SER A 90 -4.92 -33.56 13.72
C SER A 90 -3.69 -34.19 14.40
N ALA A 91 -2.46 -33.74 14.13
CA ALA A 91 -1.26 -34.18 14.86
C ALA A 91 -0.41 -33.03 15.44
N HIS A 92 -0.82 -31.78 15.22
CA HIS A 92 0.00 -30.60 15.47
C HIS A 92 -0.50 -29.70 16.61
N ALA A 93 -1.51 -30.06 17.40
CA ALA A 93 -1.90 -29.20 18.53
C ALA A 93 -0.66 -28.89 19.41
N SER A 94 0.11 -29.90 19.82
CA SER A 94 1.35 -29.67 20.58
C SER A 94 2.47 -28.97 19.77
N TYR A 95 2.66 -29.34 18.49
CA TYR A 95 3.74 -28.80 17.65
C TYR A 95 3.50 -27.36 17.18
N GLY A 96 2.25 -26.96 16.97
CA GLY A 96 1.87 -25.59 16.59
C GLY A 96 1.98 -24.62 17.77
N TYR A 97 1.69 -25.08 18.98
CA TYR A 97 1.96 -24.29 20.20
C TYR A 97 3.46 -24.09 20.41
N GLU A 98 4.28 -25.13 20.21
CA GLU A 98 5.74 -25.02 20.31
C GLU A 98 6.35 -24.08 19.28
N GLN A 99 5.91 -24.16 18.02
CA GLN A 99 6.36 -23.26 16.96
C GLN A 99 5.93 -21.82 17.21
N ARG A 100 4.66 -21.58 17.56
CA ARG A 100 4.15 -20.24 17.89
C ARG A 100 4.85 -19.64 19.12
N LEU A 101 5.21 -20.47 20.09
CA LEU A 101 5.96 -20.05 21.27
C LEU A 101 7.42 -19.73 20.94
N ALA A 102 8.05 -20.45 20.01
CA ALA A 102 9.37 -20.14 19.49
C ALA A 102 9.35 -18.80 18.72
N ASP A 103 8.36 -18.58 17.86
CA ASP A 103 8.19 -17.36 17.08
C ASP A 103 7.98 -16.14 17.99
N LEU A 104 7.06 -16.24 18.97
CA LEU A 104 6.84 -15.18 19.96
C LEU A 104 8.12 -14.84 20.75
N LYS A 105 8.91 -15.85 21.14
CA LYS A 105 10.21 -15.62 21.78
C LYS A 105 11.19 -14.91 20.86
N GLN A 106 11.22 -15.27 19.58
CA GLN A 106 12.07 -14.63 18.59
C GLN A 106 11.68 -13.15 18.38
N HIS A 107 10.38 -12.85 18.28
CA HIS A 107 9.89 -11.47 18.20
C HIS A 107 10.26 -10.66 19.43
N ILE A 108 10.00 -11.20 20.64
CA ILE A 108 10.38 -10.52 21.89
C ILE A 108 11.89 -10.23 21.93
N ASN A 109 12.72 -11.18 21.51
CA ASN A 109 14.18 -11.00 21.50
C ASN A 109 14.61 -9.92 20.50
N ARG A 110 14.03 -9.91 19.29
CA ARG A 110 14.32 -8.91 18.25
C ARG A 110 13.91 -7.51 18.71
N GLU A 111 12.68 -7.35 19.18
CA GLU A 111 12.18 -6.04 19.62
C GLU A 111 12.91 -5.55 20.88
N SER A 112 13.32 -6.45 21.78
CA SER A 112 14.14 -6.09 22.94
C SER A 112 15.55 -5.61 22.54
N ALA A 113 16.11 -6.13 21.45
CA ALA A 113 17.38 -5.65 20.91
C ALA A 113 17.23 -4.25 20.31
N LEU A 114 16.20 -4.03 19.48
CA LEU A 114 15.90 -2.72 18.90
C LEU A 114 15.62 -1.66 19.97
N LEU A 115 14.91 -2.03 21.04
CA LEU A 115 14.68 -1.13 22.17
C LEU A 115 16.01 -0.65 22.79
N ARG A 116 16.97 -1.56 22.99
CA ARG A 116 18.31 -1.19 23.52
C ARG A 116 19.05 -0.26 22.57
N ASP A 117 19.00 -0.53 21.28
CA ASP A 117 19.65 0.31 20.27
C ASP A 117 19.06 1.74 20.30
N TYR A 118 17.74 1.88 20.41
CA TYR A 118 17.10 3.19 20.53
C TYR A 118 17.40 3.89 21.86
N GLU A 119 17.47 3.16 22.97
CA GLU A 119 17.88 3.71 24.27
C GLU A 119 19.32 4.24 24.21
N GLU A 120 20.24 3.48 23.60
CA GLU A 120 21.63 3.90 23.40
C GLU A 120 21.71 5.14 22.49
N LEU A 121 20.98 5.15 21.37
CA LEU A 121 20.92 6.31 20.47
C LEU A 121 20.38 7.55 21.17
N ARG A 122 19.32 7.41 21.97
CA ARG A 122 18.74 8.52 22.75
C ARG A 122 19.72 9.09 23.77
N ASP A 123 20.51 8.24 24.40
CA ASP A 123 21.43 8.64 25.46
C ASP A 123 22.71 9.28 24.91
N ASN A 124 23.15 8.85 23.72
CA ASN A 124 24.32 9.38 23.03
C ASN A 124 24.03 10.63 22.18
N THR A 125 22.76 10.88 21.84
CA THR A 125 22.38 12.00 20.99
C THR A 125 22.28 13.31 21.77
N ARG A 126 22.92 14.36 21.25
CA ARG A 126 22.91 15.71 21.84
C ARG A 126 21.79 16.60 21.29
N ASP A 127 21.24 16.27 20.12
CA ASP A 127 20.13 17.03 19.53
C ASP A 127 18.80 16.69 20.25
N PRO A 128 18.09 17.68 20.83
CA PRO A 128 16.81 17.46 21.50
C PRO A 128 15.70 16.95 20.58
N ARG A 129 15.75 17.22 19.26
CA ARG A 129 14.74 16.75 18.30
C ARG A 129 14.88 15.26 18.03
N ASP A 130 16.09 14.81 17.77
CA ASP A 130 16.38 13.39 17.58
C ASP A 130 16.13 12.62 18.88
N ARG A 131 16.45 13.20 20.04
CA ARG A 131 16.12 12.60 21.34
C ARG A 131 14.63 12.37 21.54
N ARG A 132 13.78 13.33 21.11
CA ARG A 132 12.31 13.15 21.12
C ARG A 132 11.86 12.07 20.14
N ARG A 133 12.43 12.03 18.93
CA ARG A 133 12.12 11.00 17.94
C ARG A 133 12.44 9.60 18.47
N TYR A 134 13.62 9.40 19.07
CA TYR A 134 14.00 8.13 19.69
C TYR A 134 13.10 7.78 20.88
N GLN A 135 12.69 8.77 21.69
CA GLN A 135 11.74 8.53 22.77
C GLN A 135 10.39 8.01 22.24
N THR A 136 9.85 8.59 21.17
CA THR A 136 8.60 8.10 20.54
C THR A 136 8.74 6.67 20.05
N GLU A 137 9.89 6.30 19.48
CA GLU A 137 10.12 4.93 19.02
C GLU A 137 10.31 3.96 20.19
N ILE A 138 11.00 4.36 21.27
CA ILE A 138 11.08 3.58 22.52
C ILE A 138 9.69 3.30 23.09
N ASP A 139 8.81 4.31 23.14
CA ASP A 139 7.44 4.16 23.65
C ASP A 139 6.64 3.17 22.79
N ARG A 140 6.79 3.26 21.46
CA ARG A 140 6.18 2.32 20.51
C ARG A 140 6.68 0.89 20.73
N GLN A 141 7.99 0.69 20.87
CA GLN A 141 8.58 -0.64 21.06
C GLN A 141 8.17 -1.26 22.39
N ASN A 142 8.05 -0.46 23.45
CA ASN A 142 7.52 -0.92 24.72
C ASN A 142 6.06 -1.40 24.62
N SER A 143 5.22 -0.71 23.82
CA SER A 143 3.84 -1.16 23.56
C SER A 143 3.81 -2.51 22.84
N LEU A 144 4.62 -2.68 21.79
CA LEU A 144 4.69 -3.94 21.04
C LEU A 144 5.19 -5.09 21.92
N LEU A 145 6.20 -4.85 22.76
CA LEU A 145 6.70 -5.85 23.71
C LEU A 145 5.64 -6.22 24.76
N ALA A 146 4.82 -5.27 25.20
CA ALA A 146 3.70 -5.55 26.10
C ALA A 146 2.68 -6.48 25.45
N ASP A 147 2.31 -6.21 24.19
CA ASP A 147 1.38 -7.05 23.42
C ASP A 147 1.93 -8.47 23.23
N TYR A 148 3.20 -8.61 22.84
CA TYR A 148 3.81 -9.94 22.67
C TYR A 148 3.91 -10.71 23.99
N ARG A 149 4.20 -10.04 25.11
CA ARG A 149 4.21 -10.67 26.44
C ARG A 149 2.82 -11.13 26.84
N GLN A 150 1.78 -10.33 26.55
CA GLN A 150 0.39 -10.71 26.80
C GLN A 150 -0.02 -11.93 25.96
N GLN A 151 0.35 -11.96 24.68
CA GLN A 151 0.11 -13.11 23.82
C GLN A 151 0.82 -14.38 24.31
N LEU A 152 2.07 -14.25 24.79
CA LEU A 152 2.81 -15.36 25.37
C LEU A 152 2.13 -15.87 26.65
N ALA A 153 1.66 -14.98 27.53
CA ALA A 153 0.94 -15.35 28.75
C ALA A 153 -0.40 -16.05 28.45
N ALA A 154 -1.14 -15.58 27.44
CA ALA A 154 -2.37 -16.21 26.97
C ALA A 154 -2.09 -17.62 26.42
N LEU A 155 -1.07 -17.75 25.57
CA LEU A 155 -0.65 -19.03 24.99
C LEU A 155 -0.18 -20.03 26.07
N ALA A 156 0.58 -19.55 27.06
CA ALA A 156 1.02 -20.38 28.17
C ALA A 156 -0.16 -20.90 29.01
N SER A 157 -1.17 -20.07 29.23
CA SER A 157 -2.40 -20.45 29.93
C SER A 157 -3.21 -21.49 29.13
N GLU A 158 -3.30 -21.32 27.81
CA GLU A 158 -3.97 -22.25 26.89
C GLU A 158 -3.30 -23.63 26.87
N ILE A 159 -1.96 -23.67 26.82
CA ILE A 159 -1.18 -24.91 26.92
C ILE A 159 -1.38 -25.58 28.28
N GLN A 160 -1.41 -24.80 29.37
CA GLN A 160 -1.60 -25.32 30.73
C GLN A 160 -3.02 -25.90 30.92
N HIS A 161 -4.05 -25.26 30.36
CA HIS A 161 -5.42 -25.81 30.34
C HIS A 161 -5.51 -27.09 29.51
N THR A 162 -4.80 -27.16 28.39
CA THR A 162 -4.75 -28.35 27.52
C THR A 162 -4.03 -29.53 28.20
N GLN A 163 -3.03 -29.26 29.06
CA GLN A 163 -2.28 -30.28 29.79
C GLN A 163 -2.94 -30.75 31.10
N GLN A 164 -3.87 -29.96 31.66
CA GLN A 164 -4.58 -30.28 32.91
C GLN A 164 -5.98 -30.88 32.71
N ALA A 165 -6.52 -30.85 31.50
CA ALA A 165 -7.78 -31.53 31.17
C ALA A 165 -7.58 -33.06 31.18
N ALA A 166 -8.28 -33.75 32.07
CA ALA A 166 -8.42 -35.20 32.01
C ALA A 166 -9.04 -35.62 30.65
N PRO A 167 -8.77 -36.85 30.15
CA PRO A 167 -9.24 -37.28 28.84
C PRO A 167 -10.75 -37.55 28.92
N ASP A 168 -11.55 -36.51 28.69
CA ASP A 168 -12.97 -36.61 28.39
C ASP A 168 -13.18 -36.65 26.85
N PRO A 169 -14.31 -37.19 26.37
CA PRO A 169 -14.43 -37.83 25.07
C PRO A 169 -14.09 -36.88 23.93
N GLN A 170 -13.39 -37.42 22.92
CA GLN A 170 -13.09 -36.72 21.68
C GLN A 170 -14.33 -35.95 21.20
N PRO A 171 -14.21 -34.65 20.87
CA PRO A 171 -15.32 -33.91 20.29
C PRO A 171 -15.81 -34.69 19.08
N SER A 172 -17.12 -34.92 19.03
CA SER A 172 -17.68 -35.69 17.93
C SER A 172 -17.36 -34.96 16.62
N LEU A 173 -17.19 -35.71 15.55
CA LEU A 173 -16.91 -35.15 14.21
C LEU A 173 -17.94 -34.07 13.82
N THR A 174 -19.16 -34.19 14.36
CA THR A 174 -20.25 -33.20 14.31
C THR A 174 -19.92 -31.88 15.00
N ASP A 175 -19.35 -31.87 16.20
CA ASP A 175 -19.00 -30.64 16.93
C ASP A 175 -17.88 -29.88 16.21
N VAL A 176 -16.93 -30.60 15.61
CA VAL A 176 -15.84 -30.02 14.82
C VAL A 176 -16.36 -29.44 13.50
N LEU A 177 -17.31 -30.12 12.84
CA LEU A 177 -17.94 -29.61 11.62
C LEU A 177 -18.79 -28.35 11.88
N GLU A 178 -19.50 -28.30 13.01
CA GLU A 178 -20.28 -27.13 13.41
C GLU A 178 -19.39 -25.94 13.77
N ALA A 179 -18.25 -26.17 14.43
CA ALA A 179 -17.24 -25.15 14.69
C ALA A 179 -16.59 -24.62 13.39
N ILE A 180 -16.30 -25.50 12.41
CA ILE A 180 -15.79 -25.09 11.09
C ILE A 180 -16.83 -24.23 10.35
N HIS A 181 -18.10 -24.62 10.38
CA HIS A 181 -19.17 -23.86 9.73
C HIS A 181 -19.34 -22.48 10.36
N THR A 182 -19.24 -22.41 11.69
CA THR A 182 -19.31 -21.14 12.44
C THR A 182 -18.14 -20.22 12.10
N LEU A 183 -16.92 -20.77 12.02
CA LEU A 183 -15.73 -20.02 11.61
C LEU A 183 -15.81 -19.53 10.17
N GLN A 184 -16.30 -20.36 9.24
CA GLN A 184 -16.51 -19.94 7.85
C GLN A 184 -17.55 -18.82 7.75
N GLN A 185 -18.61 -18.87 8.55
CA GLN A 185 -19.62 -17.82 8.60
C GLN A 185 -19.05 -16.51 9.18
N GLN A 186 -18.23 -16.58 10.22
CA GLN A 186 -17.54 -15.41 10.79
C GLN A 186 -16.54 -14.80 9.81
N MET A 187 -15.78 -15.62 9.08
CA MET A 187 -14.86 -15.14 8.05
C MET A 187 -15.59 -14.41 6.92
N LYS A 188 -16.70 -14.99 6.44
CA LYS A 188 -17.53 -14.35 5.42
C LYS A 188 -18.09 -13.01 5.91
N GLN A 189 -18.56 -12.96 7.15
CA GLN A 189 -19.07 -11.72 7.74
C GLN A 189 -17.97 -10.66 7.91
N ALA A 190 -16.73 -11.06 8.22
CA ALA A 190 -15.59 -10.16 8.28
C ALA A 190 -15.20 -9.61 6.90
N GLU A 191 -15.22 -10.44 5.85
CA GLU A 191 -15.01 -10.00 4.46
C GLU A 191 -16.09 -9.03 3.99
N ASP A 192 -17.35 -9.32 4.29
CA ASP A 192 -18.49 -8.45 3.94
C ASP A 192 -18.35 -7.09 4.65
N ASN A 193 -17.96 -7.08 5.93
CA ASN A 193 -17.72 -5.85 6.69
C ASN A 193 -16.51 -5.05 6.18
N LEU A 194 -15.43 -5.72 5.78
CA LEU A 194 -14.25 -5.07 5.21
C LEU A 194 -14.60 -4.42 3.86
N THR A 195 -15.36 -5.12 3.03
CA THR A 195 -15.81 -4.62 1.72
C THR A 195 -16.74 -3.43 1.89
N ALA A 196 -17.72 -3.52 2.80
CA ALA A 196 -18.61 -2.42 3.14
C ALA A 196 -17.84 -1.20 3.69
N GLY A 197 -16.83 -1.42 4.54
CA GLY A 197 -15.96 -0.36 5.05
C GLY A 197 -15.13 0.32 3.96
N GLN A 198 -14.60 -0.45 3.01
CA GLN A 198 -13.88 0.08 1.85
C GLN A 198 -14.80 0.90 0.93
N GLU A 199 -16.03 0.44 0.71
CA GLU A 199 -17.03 1.18 -0.05
C GLU A 199 -17.43 2.47 0.66
N GLN A 200 -17.58 2.44 1.99
CA GLN A 200 -17.92 3.62 2.78
C GLN A 200 -16.78 4.66 2.80
N ILE A 201 -15.52 4.22 2.86
CA ILE A 201 -14.34 5.10 2.74
C ILE A 201 -14.27 5.71 1.35
N ARG A 202 -14.48 4.91 0.29
CA ARG A 202 -14.54 5.41 -1.10
C ARG A 202 -15.65 6.43 -1.28
N ALA A 203 -16.85 6.13 -0.78
CA ALA A 203 -17.99 7.04 -0.84
C ALA A 203 -17.72 8.35 -0.09
N HIS A 204 -17.10 8.28 1.11
CA HIS A 204 -16.76 9.48 1.88
C HIS A 204 -15.69 10.34 1.19
N ILE A 205 -14.70 9.70 0.55
CA ILE A 205 -13.68 10.38 -0.26
C ILE A 205 -14.35 11.06 -1.47
N ASP A 206 -15.24 10.36 -2.17
CA ASP A 206 -15.97 10.91 -3.32
C ASP A 206 -16.94 12.05 -2.93
N GLU A 207 -17.56 11.99 -1.75
CA GLU A 207 -18.40 13.06 -1.19
C GLU A 207 -17.56 14.31 -0.90
N ARG A 208 -16.42 14.14 -0.23
CA ARG A 208 -15.48 15.25 0.08
C ARG A 208 -14.86 15.85 -1.18
N HIS A 209 -14.60 15.03 -2.20
CA HIS A 209 -14.23 15.49 -3.53
C HIS A 209 -15.33 16.35 -4.13
N ARG A 210 -16.57 15.85 -4.13
CA ARG A 210 -17.73 16.56 -4.66
C ARG A 210 -17.92 17.90 -3.97
N ASP A 211 -17.79 18.01 -2.65
CA ASP A 211 -17.93 19.29 -1.93
C ASP A 211 -16.82 20.30 -2.25
N THR A 212 -15.59 19.83 -2.44
CA THR A 212 -14.45 20.71 -2.76
C THR A 212 -14.53 21.17 -4.21
N VAL A 213 -14.82 20.25 -5.13
CA VAL A 213 -15.02 20.52 -6.54
C VAL A 213 -16.25 21.41 -6.76
N THR A 214 -17.36 21.19 -6.06
CA THR A 214 -18.58 22.01 -6.17
C THR A 214 -18.31 23.46 -5.73
N ARG A 215 -17.51 23.66 -4.68
CA ARG A 215 -17.11 25.01 -4.25
C ARG A 215 -16.22 25.72 -5.28
N LEU A 216 -15.31 24.98 -5.92
CA LEU A 216 -14.46 25.51 -6.99
C LEU A 216 -15.30 25.84 -8.25
N ILE A 217 -16.20 24.94 -8.65
CA ILE A 217 -17.12 25.12 -9.78
C ILE A 217 -18.06 26.32 -9.55
N ALA A 218 -18.54 26.52 -8.31
CA ALA A 218 -19.39 27.66 -7.96
C ALA A 218 -18.68 29.02 -8.08
N GLN A 219 -17.34 29.04 -8.10
CA GLN A 219 -16.54 30.24 -8.30
C GLN A 219 -16.22 30.52 -9.78
N LEU A 220 -16.47 29.56 -10.67
CA LEU A 220 -16.20 29.68 -12.10
C LEU A 220 -17.41 30.23 -12.86
N ASP A 221 -17.15 30.95 -13.95
CA ASP A 221 -18.20 31.39 -14.86
C ASP A 221 -18.92 30.22 -15.56
N THR A 222 -20.09 30.50 -16.13
CA THR A 222 -20.94 29.47 -16.78
C THR A 222 -20.24 28.78 -17.97
N GLN A 223 -19.26 29.42 -18.59
CA GLN A 223 -18.53 28.86 -19.73
C GLN A 223 -17.53 27.80 -19.27
N HIS A 224 -16.74 28.08 -18.24
CA HIS A 224 -15.79 27.13 -17.65
C HIS A 224 -16.49 25.93 -17.02
N GLN A 225 -17.68 26.12 -16.43
CA GLN A 225 -18.47 25.01 -15.87
C GLN A 225 -18.83 23.95 -16.92
N ALA A 226 -19.25 24.37 -18.12
CA ALA A 226 -19.61 23.44 -19.19
C ALA A 226 -18.39 22.66 -19.71
N GLU A 227 -17.23 23.33 -19.82
CA GLU A 227 -15.97 22.69 -20.22
C GLU A 227 -15.49 21.66 -19.19
N ILE A 228 -15.58 22.00 -17.89
CA ILE A 228 -15.20 21.08 -16.81
C ILE A 228 -16.09 19.85 -16.80
N LEU A 229 -17.41 20.01 -16.91
CA LEU A 229 -18.35 18.88 -16.91
C LEU A 229 -18.09 17.95 -18.10
N LEU A 230 -17.82 18.51 -19.29
CA LEU A 230 -17.45 17.74 -20.48
C LEU A 230 -16.20 16.88 -20.24
N LEU A 231 -15.14 17.48 -19.66
CA LEU A 231 -13.89 16.77 -19.41
C LEU A 231 -13.99 15.78 -18.24
N GLN A 232 -14.80 16.06 -17.22
CA GLN A 232 -15.08 15.12 -16.13
C GLN A 232 -15.82 13.88 -16.62
N GLU A 233 -16.79 14.04 -17.52
CA GLU A 233 -17.50 12.93 -18.15
C GLU A 233 -16.56 12.12 -19.04
N ALA A 234 -15.75 12.77 -19.88
CA ALA A 234 -14.74 12.10 -20.70
C ALA A 234 -13.70 11.34 -19.86
N ALA A 235 -13.29 11.91 -18.72
CA ALA A 235 -12.41 11.24 -17.75
C ALA A 235 -13.10 10.02 -17.11
N ALA A 236 -14.38 10.12 -16.75
CA ALA A 236 -15.15 9.00 -16.20
C ALA A 236 -15.31 7.85 -17.20
N GLN A 237 -15.43 8.17 -18.48
CA GLN A 237 -15.49 7.21 -19.59
C GLN A 237 -14.11 6.70 -20.05
N GLN A 238 -13.02 7.09 -19.37
CA GLN A 238 -11.64 6.72 -19.72
C GLN A 238 -11.22 7.10 -21.14
N GLN A 239 -11.82 8.16 -21.71
CA GLN A 239 -11.53 8.60 -23.07
C GLN A 239 -10.30 9.53 -23.14
N ILE A 240 -9.90 10.11 -22.01
CA ILE A 240 -8.67 10.89 -21.91
C ILE A 240 -7.49 9.91 -21.83
N ALA A 241 -6.54 10.02 -22.76
CA ALA A 241 -5.38 9.16 -22.76
C ALA A 241 -4.60 9.35 -21.45
N ARG A 242 -4.19 8.23 -20.83
CA ARG A 242 -3.49 8.23 -19.55
C ARG A 242 -2.25 9.14 -19.54
N TRP A 243 -1.53 9.19 -20.65
CA TRP A 243 -0.37 10.07 -20.80
C TRP A 243 -0.76 11.54 -20.67
N ASP A 244 -1.80 11.99 -21.38
CA ASP A 244 -2.28 13.37 -21.34
C ASP A 244 -2.78 13.74 -19.94
N ALA A 245 -3.48 12.82 -19.28
CA ALA A 245 -3.94 13.00 -17.90
C ALA A 245 -2.77 13.18 -16.90
N GLN A 246 -1.71 12.38 -17.05
CA GLN A 246 -0.53 12.48 -16.20
C GLN A 246 0.26 13.76 -16.45
N GLN A 247 0.44 14.15 -17.73
CA GLN A 247 1.08 15.41 -18.09
C GLN A 247 0.29 16.60 -17.55
N MET A 248 -1.04 16.55 -17.62
CA MET A 248 -1.91 17.59 -17.09
C MET A 248 -1.81 17.72 -15.58
N THR A 249 -1.85 16.59 -14.88
CA THR A 249 -1.66 16.57 -13.42
C THR A 249 -0.32 17.19 -13.03
N LEU A 250 0.77 16.86 -13.75
CA LEU A 250 2.10 17.38 -13.48
C LEU A 250 2.17 18.90 -13.67
N LEU A 251 1.59 19.42 -14.76
CA LEU A 251 1.55 20.86 -15.04
C LEU A 251 0.75 21.62 -13.98
N VAL A 252 -0.36 21.06 -13.52
CA VAL A 252 -1.16 21.63 -12.42
C VAL A 252 -0.37 21.65 -11.11
N GLN A 253 0.29 20.55 -10.75
CA GLN A 253 1.13 20.49 -9.54
C GLN A 253 2.26 21.52 -9.57
N GLN A 254 2.93 21.66 -10.72
CA GLN A 254 4.00 22.64 -10.90
C GLN A 254 3.45 24.08 -10.81
N ALA A 255 2.30 24.36 -11.42
CA ALA A 255 1.67 25.67 -11.34
C ALA A 255 1.26 26.02 -9.90
N LEU A 256 0.68 25.07 -9.16
CA LEU A 256 0.32 25.26 -7.75
C LEU A 256 1.55 25.51 -6.88
N LEU A 257 2.65 24.81 -7.13
CA LEU A 257 3.91 24.99 -6.42
C LEU A 257 4.50 26.38 -6.68
N ASP A 258 4.51 26.83 -7.93
CA ASP A 258 5.04 28.12 -8.31
C ASP A 258 4.17 29.26 -7.77
N LEU A 259 2.84 29.12 -7.79
CA LEU A 259 1.90 30.05 -7.15
C LEU A 259 2.11 30.11 -5.63
N ALA A 260 2.28 28.97 -4.95
CA ALA A 260 2.55 28.93 -3.52
C ALA A 260 3.87 29.65 -3.15
N ARG A 261 4.90 29.52 -4.01
CA ARG A 261 6.19 30.21 -3.83
C ARG A 261 6.08 31.72 -4.06
N LEU A 262 5.47 32.13 -5.17
CA LEU A 262 5.29 33.55 -5.50
C LEU A 262 4.46 34.29 -4.45
N ARG A 263 3.48 33.59 -3.87
CA ARG A 263 2.55 34.15 -2.89
C ARG A 263 2.92 33.84 -1.44
N GLN A 264 4.13 33.35 -1.15
CA GLN A 264 4.53 32.91 0.20
C GLN A 264 4.29 33.96 1.31
N ASN A 265 4.31 35.25 0.96
CA ASN A 265 4.10 36.36 1.90
C ASN A 265 2.66 36.94 1.88
N GLN A 266 1.74 36.32 1.15
CA GLN A 266 0.34 36.74 1.04
C GLN A 266 -0.56 35.92 1.98
N PRO A 267 -1.70 36.47 2.42
CA PRO A 267 -2.62 35.76 3.32
C PRO A 267 -3.21 34.48 2.71
N ASP A 268 -3.20 34.36 1.38
CA ASP A 268 -3.69 33.20 0.64
C ASP A 268 -2.59 32.19 0.28
N ALA A 269 -1.33 32.36 0.74
CA ALA A 269 -0.24 31.42 0.50
C ALA A 269 -0.60 29.97 0.89
N ALA A 270 -1.27 29.83 2.04
CA ALA A 270 -1.68 28.54 2.58
C ALA A 270 -2.72 27.84 1.70
N TYR A 271 -3.54 28.58 0.96
CA TYR A 271 -4.55 28.01 0.08
C TYR A 271 -3.91 27.18 -1.05
N TRP A 272 -2.88 27.73 -1.70
CA TRP A 272 -2.16 27.07 -2.80
C TRP A 272 -1.38 25.85 -2.33
N GLY A 273 -0.73 25.94 -1.15
CA GLY A 273 -0.07 24.80 -0.51
C GLY A 273 -1.06 23.67 -0.18
N ASN A 274 -2.20 24.01 0.41
CA ASN A 274 -3.24 23.02 0.75
C ASN A 274 -3.83 22.34 -0.50
N LEU A 275 -3.97 23.06 -1.62
CA LEU A 275 -4.40 22.48 -2.89
C LEU A 275 -3.35 21.50 -3.44
N LEU A 276 -2.07 21.84 -3.37
CA LEU A 276 -0.98 20.95 -3.80
C LEU A 276 -0.94 19.68 -2.95
N ASP A 277 -1.07 19.82 -1.63
CA ASP A 277 -1.12 18.68 -0.70
C ASP A 277 -2.33 17.79 -1.01
N ALA A 278 -3.51 18.37 -1.24
CA ALA A 278 -4.70 17.63 -1.63
C ALA A 278 -4.52 16.85 -2.94
N VAL A 279 -3.87 17.42 -3.97
CA VAL A 279 -3.57 16.69 -5.21
C VAL A 279 -2.62 15.51 -4.94
N ASN A 280 -1.68 15.67 -4.01
CA ASN A 280 -0.67 14.66 -3.68
C ASN A 280 -1.21 13.51 -2.81
N GLU A 281 -2.25 13.77 -2.02
CA GLU A 281 -2.92 12.73 -1.20
C GLU A 281 -3.58 11.64 -2.04
N TYR A 282 -3.93 11.91 -3.30
CA TYR A 282 -4.56 10.91 -4.16
C TYR A 282 -3.57 9.87 -4.68
N ALA A 283 -3.95 8.59 -4.60
CA ALA A 283 -3.08 7.48 -5.01
C ALA A 283 -3.13 7.20 -6.52
N THR A 284 -4.27 7.44 -7.16
CA THR A 284 -4.51 7.08 -8.57
C THR A 284 -4.53 8.31 -9.48
N TRP A 285 -4.13 8.15 -10.75
CA TRP A 285 -4.08 9.27 -11.69
C TRP A 285 -5.50 9.73 -12.07
N GLU A 286 -6.48 8.82 -12.04
CA GLU A 286 -7.89 9.11 -12.29
C GLU A 286 -8.47 10.04 -11.22
N GLN A 287 -8.15 9.79 -9.95
CA GLN A 287 -8.57 10.65 -8.84
C GLN A 287 -7.89 12.02 -8.91
N LYS A 288 -6.58 12.04 -9.21
CA LYS A 288 -5.84 13.30 -9.41
C LYS A 288 -6.46 14.14 -10.52
N LEU A 289 -6.72 13.53 -11.69
CA LEU A 289 -7.28 14.24 -12.82
C LEU A 289 -8.66 14.83 -12.51
N LYS A 290 -9.54 14.05 -11.87
CA LYS A 290 -10.88 14.52 -11.45
C LYS A 290 -10.81 15.73 -10.54
N PHE A 291 -9.82 15.79 -9.65
CA PHE A 291 -9.61 16.90 -8.75
C PHE A 291 -8.93 18.10 -9.42
N THR A 292 -8.00 17.87 -10.35
CA THR A 292 -7.26 18.96 -11.01
C THR A 292 -8.08 19.68 -12.07
N LEU A 293 -8.95 18.99 -12.82
CA LEU A 293 -9.72 19.57 -13.93
C LEU A 293 -10.50 20.85 -13.52
N PRO A 294 -11.21 20.88 -12.38
CA PRO A 294 -11.92 22.08 -11.93
C PRO A 294 -11.02 23.25 -11.49
N ILE A 295 -9.75 22.98 -11.21
CA ILE A 295 -8.81 24.00 -10.70
C ILE A 295 -8.12 24.72 -11.87
N ILE A 296 -7.99 24.05 -13.02
CA ILE A 296 -7.22 24.55 -14.19
C ILE A 296 -7.70 25.93 -14.67
N PRO A 297 -9.01 26.20 -14.86
CA PRO A 297 -9.43 27.53 -15.31
C PRO A 297 -9.03 28.63 -14.34
N GLY A 298 -9.14 28.39 -13.03
CA GLY A 298 -8.69 29.35 -12.02
C GLY A 298 -7.18 29.61 -12.12
N ILE A 299 -6.35 28.56 -12.28
CA ILE A 299 -4.91 28.72 -12.47
C ILE A 299 -4.58 29.54 -13.73
N ILE A 300 -5.30 29.30 -14.84
CA ILE A 300 -5.10 30.01 -16.10
C ILE A 300 -5.49 31.49 -15.97
N GLU A 301 -6.62 31.81 -15.32
CA GLU A 301 -7.03 33.19 -15.08
C GLU A 301 -5.98 33.98 -14.26
N PHE A 302 -5.33 33.30 -13.29
CA PHE A 302 -4.24 33.89 -12.50
C PHE A 302 -2.96 34.18 -13.31
N GLU A 303 -2.77 33.60 -14.50
CA GLU A 303 -1.61 33.89 -15.37
C GLU A 303 -1.49 35.37 -15.71
N SER A 304 -2.63 36.02 -15.90
CA SER A 304 -2.73 37.43 -16.26
C SER A 304 -2.03 38.36 -15.25
N GLU A 305 -1.75 37.86 -14.04
CA GLU A 305 -1.14 38.63 -12.96
C GLU A 305 0.32 38.24 -12.64
N MET A 306 0.78 37.02 -12.94
CA MET A 306 1.97 36.44 -12.27
C MET A 306 3.05 35.78 -13.15
N ASN A 307 2.91 35.73 -14.48
CA ASN A 307 3.93 35.22 -15.44
C ASN A 307 4.63 33.91 -15.00
N VAL A 308 3.83 32.87 -14.70
CA VAL A 308 4.31 31.54 -14.32
C VAL A 308 4.59 30.71 -15.57
N ASP A 309 5.83 30.24 -15.74
CA ASP A 309 6.33 29.60 -16.97
C ASP A 309 5.53 28.37 -17.44
N VAL A 310 4.86 27.66 -16.53
CA VAL A 310 4.12 26.44 -16.87
C VAL A 310 2.68 26.68 -17.32
N ILE A 311 2.12 27.87 -17.09
CA ILE A 311 0.72 28.14 -17.43
C ILE A 311 0.45 28.13 -18.94
N PRO A 312 1.29 28.72 -19.82
CA PRO A 312 1.07 28.66 -21.27
C PRO A 312 0.89 27.24 -21.79
N LYS A 313 1.69 26.31 -21.28
CA LYS A 313 1.63 24.89 -21.65
C LYS A 313 0.40 24.19 -21.06
N LEU A 314 0.00 24.54 -19.85
CA LEU A 314 -1.23 24.05 -19.23
C LEU A 314 -2.46 24.52 -20.04
N GLN A 315 -2.47 25.77 -20.47
CA GLN A 315 -3.53 26.37 -21.28
C GLN A 315 -3.63 25.72 -22.66
N GLU A 316 -2.52 25.51 -23.36
CA GLU A 316 -2.49 24.83 -24.66
C GLU A 316 -3.14 23.45 -24.58
N MET A 317 -2.74 22.66 -23.59
CA MET A 317 -3.22 21.30 -23.40
C MET A 317 -4.67 21.26 -22.88
N TRP A 318 -5.10 22.22 -22.06
CA TRP A 318 -6.53 22.40 -21.71
C TRP A 318 -7.38 22.62 -22.95
N HIS A 319 -7.00 23.58 -23.79
CA HIS A 319 -7.74 23.88 -25.02
C HIS A 319 -7.73 22.72 -26.02
N ALA A 320 -6.61 21.98 -26.13
CA ALA A 320 -6.54 20.79 -26.97
C ALA A 320 -7.54 19.71 -26.53
N LEU A 321 -7.64 19.44 -25.23
CA LEU A 321 -8.60 18.47 -24.69
C LEU A 321 -10.05 18.95 -24.86
N VAL A 322 -10.35 20.21 -24.53
CA VAL A 322 -11.71 20.76 -24.75
C VAL A 322 -12.10 20.68 -26.22
N ALA A 323 -11.20 21.01 -27.14
CA ALA A 323 -11.45 20.94 -28.58
C ALA A 323 -11.65 19.51 -29.08
N GLN A 324 -10.96 18.53 -28.48
CA GLN A 324 -11.11 17.12 -28.81
C GLN A 324 -12.52 16.60 -28.45
N PHE A 325 -13.05 16.96 -27.29
CA PHE A 325 -14.33 16.44 -26.79
C PHE A 325 -15.55 17.29 -27.17
N ARG A 326 -15.36 18.49 -27.74
CA ARG A 326 -16.44 19.29 -28.35
C ARG A 326 -16.84 18.84 -29.75
N ARG A 327 -16.02 18.04 -30.43
CA ARG A 327 -16.24 17.57 -31.81
C ARG A 327 -17.09 16.31 -31.84
#